data_AF-A0A9P8TKB8-F1
#
_entry.id   AF-A0A9P8TKB8-F1
#
_cell.length_a   1.000
_cell.length_b   1.000
_cell.length_c   1.000
_cell.angle_alpha   90.00
_cell.angle_beta   90.00
_cell.angle_gamma   90.00
#
_symmetry.space_group_name_H-M   'P 1'
#
loop_
_entity.id
_entity.type
_entity.pdbx_description
1 polymer ?
#
loop_
_entity_poly.entity_id
_entity_poly.type
_entity_poly.pdbx_seq_one_letter_code
_entity_poly.pdbx_strand_id
1 'polypeptide(L)'
;EEVYLGNAGTASRFLTSVASLVGVNGDLTSVILTGNSWMQKRPIGPLVDALKANGSNIQYQNNVGSLPLKIQCGKGLKGGRIELEATISSQYVSSILICAPYADEPVTLSLVGGKPISQLYIDMTIRMMSAFGVHVTKSTTEEHTYHIP
;
A
#
# COMPACT_ATOMS: atom_id res chain seq x y z
N GLU A 1 -14.71 -4.49 11.57
CA GLU A 1 -14.19 -4.00 12.86
C GLU A 1 -13.46 -2.67 12.66
N GLU A 2 -13.48 -1.77 13.64
CA GLU A 2 -12.85 -0.45 13.57
C GLU A 2 -11.47 -0.45 14.25
N VAL A 3 -10.46 0.10 13.58
CA VAL A 3 -9.10 0.27 14.10
C VAL A 3 -8.81 1.77 14.21
N TYR A 4 -8.69 2.24 15.45
CA TYR A 4 -8.38 3.64 15.76
C TYR A 4 -6.87 3.89 15.84
N LEU A 5 -6.35 4.80 15.01
CA LEU A 5 -4.91 5.04 14.86
C LEU A 5 -4.40 6.36 15.46
N GLY A 6 -5.27 7.12 16.16
CA GLY A 6 -4.91 8.46 16.66
C GLY A 6 -4.45 9.39 15.52
N ASN A 7 -3.24 9.93 15.61
CA ASN A 7 -2.59 10.75 14.56
C ASN A 7 -1.33 10.07 13.96
N ALA A 8 -1.23 8.74 14.05
CA ALA A 8 -0.06 7.98 13.62
C ALA A 8 0.00 7.80 12.08
N GLY A 9 0.46 8.83 11.37
CA GLY A 9 0.43 8.85 9.90
C GLY A 9 1.18 7.71 9.19
N THR A 10 2.26 7.21 9.80
CA THR A 10 2.98 6.05 9.26
C THR A 10 2.15 4.77 9.42
N ALA A 11 1.50 4.59 10.58
CA ALA A 11 0.65 3.44 10.84
C ALA A 11 -0.57 3.42 9.90
N SER A 12 -1.22 4.57 9.65
CA SER A 12 -2.37 4.62 8.75
C SER A 12 -2.01 4.21 7.32
N ARG A 13 -0.84 4.58 6.83
CA ARG A 13 -0.38 4.21 5.49
C ARG A 13 -0.10 2.72 5.38
N PHE A 14 0.73 2.18 6.28
CA PHE A 14 1.04 0.76 6.27
C PHE A 14 -0.19 -0.11 6.50
N LEU A 15 -1.01 0.22 7.48
CA LEU A 15 -2.21 -0.56 7.79
C LEU A 15 -3.27 -0.47 6.69
N THR A 16 -3.28 0.57 5.85
CA THR A 16 -4.19 0.63 4.71
C THR A 16 -3.88 -0.48 3.71
N SER A 17 -2.60 -0.71 3.37
CA SER A 17 -2.22 -1.83 2.49
C SER A 17 -2.40 -3.18 3.17
N VAL A 18 -2.02 -3.30 4.46
CA VAL A 18 -2.16 -4.55 5.21
C VAL A 18 -3.63 -4.95 5.37
N ALA A 19 -4.53 -4.00 5.63
CA ALA A 19 -5.96 -4.26 5.76
C ALA A 19 -6.58 -4.78 4.46
N SER A 20 -6.01 -4.45 3.29
CA SER A 20 -6.45 -5.03 2.00
C SER A 20 -6.17 -6.54 1.90
N LEU A 21 -5.21 -7.07 2.66
CA LEU A 21 -4.85 -8.49 2.67
C LEU A 21 -5.73 -9.32 3.62
N VAL A 22 -6.56 -8.68 4.44
CA VAL A 22 -7.38 -9.39 5.43
C VAL A 22 -8.42 -10.24 4.71
N GLY A 23 -8.40 -11.55 4.96
CA GLY A 23 -9.40 -12.49 4.46
C GLY A 23 -10.74 -12.35 5.18
N VAL A 24 -11.81 -12.90 4.60
CA VAL A 24 -13.10 -13.02 5.28
C VAL A 24 -12.99 -14.05 6.40
N ASN A 25 -13.39 -13.67 7.61
CA ASN A 25 -13.43 -14.57 8.76
C ASN A 25 -14.72 -14.37 9.55
N GLY A 26 -15.64 -15.34 9.46
CA GLY A 26 -16.98 -15.23 10.03
C GLY A 26 -17.70 -13.97 9.52
N ASP A 27 -18.20 -13.16 10.45
CA ASP A 27 -18.93 -11.92 10.14
C ASP A 27 -18.01 -10.74 9.76
N LEU A 28 -16.68 -10.90 9.84
CA LEU A 28 -15.74 -9.84 9.47
C LEU A 28 -15.60 -9.75 7.94
N THR A 29 -16.42 -8.87 7.37
CA THR A 29 -16.44 -8.58 5.92
C THR A 29 -15.71 -7.29 5.55
N SER A 30 -15.40 -6.43 6.52
CA SER A 30 -14.62 -5.20 6.29
C SER A 30 -13.91 -4.69 7.53
N VAL A 31 -12.80 -3.99 7.30
CA VAL A 31 -12.01 -3.25 8.30
C VAL A 31 -12.20 -1.75 8.08
N ILE A 32 -12.45 -1.00 9.15
CA ILE A 32 -12.52 0.46 9.11
C ILE A 32 -11.25 1.02 9.76
N LEU A 33 -10.44 1.75 9.01
CA LEU A 33 -9.29 2.48 9.54
C LEU A 33 -9.69 3.92 9.80
N THR A 34 -9.54 4.38 11.03
CA THR A 34 -9.88 5.75 11.43
C THR A 34 -8.84 6.36 12.36
N GLY A 35 -9.02 7.62 12.73
CA GLY A 35 -8.17 8.33 13.67
C GLY A 35 -8.82 9.63 14.13
N ASN A 36 -8.02 10.48 14.78
CA ASN A 36 -8.49 11.77 15.27
C ASN A 36 -8.83 12.75 14.11
N SER A 37 -9.37 13.91 14.46
CA SER A 37 -9.78 14.94 13.48
C SER A 37 -8.65 15.42 12.57
N TRP A 38 -7.39 15.36 13.02
CA TRP A 38 -6.22 15.70 12.20
C TRP A 38 -5.88 14.60 11.21
N MET A 39 -5.95 13.33 11.64
CA MET A 39 -5.75 12.18 10.75
C MET A 39 -6.77 12.16 9.63
N GLN A 40 -8.03 12.52 9.91
CA GLN A 40 -9.10 12.58 8.91
C GLN A 40 -8.93 13.70 7.86
N LYS A 41 -7.89 14.54 8.00
CA LYS A 41 -7.48 15.55 7.01
C LYS A 41 -6.16 15.20 6.33
N ARG A 42 -5.46 14.14 6.77
CA ARG A 42 -4.17 13.75 6.19
C ARG A 42 -4.40 13.05 4.86
N PRO A 43 -3.66 13.43 3.80
CA PRO A 43 -3.81 12.82 2.49
C PRO A 43 -3.32 11.37 2.50
N ILE A 44 -4.10 10.51 1.87
CA ILE A 44 -3.78 9.10 1.58
C ILE A 44 -4.24 8.67 0.17
N GLY A 45 -4.88 9.57 -0.58
CA GLY A 45 -5.49 9.31 -1.89
C GLY A 45 -4.66 8.45 -2.84
N PRO A 46 -3.41 8.85 -3.16
CA PRO A 46 -2.57 8.11 -4.10
C PRO A 46 -2.32 6.64 -3.70
N LEU A 47 -2.25 6.34 -2.40
CA LEU A 47 -2.13 4.96 -1.93
C LEU A 47 -3.42 4.17 -2.17
N VAL A 48 -4.57 4.79 -1.86
CA VAL A 48 -5.89 4.17 -2.07
C VAL A 48 -6.13 3.89 -3.55
N ASP A 49 -5.76 4.83 -4.43
CA ASP A 49 -5.94 4.69 -5.87
C ASP A 49 -5.10 3.54 -6.43
N ALA A 50 -3.84 3.41 -5.98
CA ALA A 50 -2.97 2.30 -6.35
C ALA A 50 -3.50 0.94 -5.88
N LEU A 51 -3.99 0.86 -4.64
CA LEU A 51 -4.58 -0.38 -4.10
C LEU A 51 -5.87 -0.75 -4.83
N LYS A 52 -6.71 0.23 -5.17
CA LYS A 52 -7.92 0.02 -5.98
C LYS A 52 -7.59 -0.47 -7.38
N ALA A 53 -6.61 0.14 -8.04
CA ALA A 53 -6.14 -0.29 -9.35
C ALA A 53 -5.62 -1.73 -9.31
N ASN A 54 -5.08 -2.18 -8.17
CA ASN A 54 -4.64 -3.56 -7.95
C ASN A 54 -5.73 -4.48 -7.32
N GLY A 55 -7.01 -4.12 -7.43
CA GLY A 55 -8.13 -5.01 -7.10
C GLY A 55 -8.67 -4.91 -5.67
N SER A 56 -8.04 -4.14 -4.78
CA SER A 56 -8.60 -3.91 -3.44
C SER A 56 -9.87 -3.06 -3.51
N ASN A 57 -10.87 -3.36 -2.66
CA ASN A 57 -12.10 -2.59 -2.57
C ASN A 57 -12.08 -1.69 -1.32
N ILE A 58 -11.82 -0.40 -1.54
CA ILE A 58 -11.66 0.62 -0.50
C ILE A 58 -12.68 1.74 -0.70
N GLN A 59 -13.35 2.17 0.36
CA GLN A 59 -14.33 3.24 0.33
C GLN A 59 -13.99 4.32 1.35
N TYR A 60 -13.96 5.57 0.91
CA TYR A 60 -13.93 6.72 1.82
C TYR A 60 -15.29 6.80 2.54
N GLN A 61 -15.28 6.88 3.87
CA GLN A 61 -16.52 7.04 4.64
C GLN A 61 -16.94 8.51 4.77
N ASN A 62 -15.96 9.42 4.82
CA ASN A 62 -16.19 10.85 4.99
C ASN A 62 -15.71 11.62 3.74
N ASN A 63 -14.51 12.22 3.83
CA ASN A 63 -13.94 13.00 2.74
C ASN A 63 -13.11 12.13 1.81
N VAL A 64 -13.25 12.34 0.51
CA VAL A 64 -12.39 11.69 -0.48
C VAL A 64 -10.94 12.15 -0.27
N GLY A 65 -10.02 11.19 -0.21
CA GLY A 65 -8.57 11.42 -0.11
C GLY A 65 -7.98 11.31 1.29
N SER A 66 -8.78 11.06 2.33
CA SER A 66 -8.32 10.91 3.72
C SER A 66 -9.10 9.82 4.49
N LEU A 67 -8.65 9.47 5.69
CA LEU A 67 -9.41 8.58 6.59
C LEU A 67 -10.72 9.26 7.03
N PRO A 68 -11.76 8.49 7.44
CA PRO A 68 -11.79 7.04 7.61
C PRO A 68 -11.96 6.26 6.30
N LEU A 69 -11.31 5.10 6.22
CA LEU A 69 -11.40 4.17 5.10
C LEU A 69 -12.10 2.88 5.52
N LYS A 70 -13.09 2.45 4.75
CA LYS A 70 -13.67 1.11 4.85
C LYS A 70 -13.06 0.22 3.77
N ILE A 71 -12.38 -0.85 4.19
CA ILE A 71 -11.64 -1.76 3.32
C ILE A 71 -12.34 -3.12 3.39
N GLN A 72 -12.78 -3.65 2.25
CA GLN A 72 -13.48 -4.94 2.19
C GLN A 72 -12.48 -6.10 2.31
N CYS A 73 -12.82 -7.08 3.14
CA CYS A 73 -12.01 -8.29 3.33
C CYS A 73 -12.15 -9.25 2.14
N GLY A 74 -11.16 -10.11 1.94
CA GLY A 74 -11.17 -11.19 0.95
C GLY A 74 -10.97 -10.75 -0.50
N LYS A 75 -10.61 -9.50 -0.75
CA LYS A 75 -10.23 -9.01 -2.08
C LYS A 75 -8.73 -9.07 -2.36
N GLY A 76 -7.90 -8.89 -1.33
CA GLY A 76 -6.45 -8.98 -1.47
C GLY A 76 -5.85 -7.93 -2.41
N LEU A 77 -4.68 -8.29 -2.93
CA LEU A 77 -4.00 -7.61 -4.03
C LEU A 77 -3.94 -8.59 -5.19
N LYS A 78 -4.36 -8.16 -6.38
CA LYS A 78 -4.36 -9.01 -7.57
C LYS A 78 -2.95 -9.41 -7.99
N GLY A 79 -1.97 -8.51 -7.83
CA GLY A 79 -0.64 -8.70 -8.38
C GLY A 79 -0.45 -8.06 -9.76
N GLY A 80 0.55 -8.51 -10.51
CA GLY A 80 0.87 -7.96 -11.83
C GLY A 80 1.53 -6.58 -11.75
N ARG A 81 1.29 -5.72 -12.74
CA ARG A 81 1.95 -4.40 -12.82
C ARG A 81 1.21 -3.34 -11.99
N ILE A 82 1.94 -2.68 -11.09
CA ILE A 82 1.49 -1.52 -10.32
C ILE A 82 2.37 -0.34 -10.70
N GLU A 83 1.77 0.78 -11.10
CA GLU A 83 2.48 2.00 -11.44
C GLU A 83 2.18 3.10 -10.42
N LEU A 84 3.22 3.79 -9.97
CA LEU A 84 3.12 4.93 -9.07
C LEU A 84 3.97 6.08 -9.59
N GLU A 85 3.56 7.31 -9.33
CA GLU A 85 4.38 8.48 -9.64
C GLU A 85 5.69 8.48 -8.81
N ALA A 86 6.81 8.80 -9.43
CA ALA A 86 8.13 8.86 -8.79
C ALA A 86 8.22 9.94 -7.70
N THR A 87 7.35 10.95 -7.77
CA THR A 87 7.23 12.04 -6.80
C THR A 87 6.41 11.66 -5.56
N ILE A 88 5.80 10.48 -5.56
CA ILE A 88 4.92 10.02 -4.50
C ILE A 88 5.70 9.77 -3.18
N SER A 89 4.99 9.87 -2.06
CA SER A 89 5.55 9.64 -0.73
C SER A 89 6.16 8.24 -0.60
N SER A 90 7.39 8.18 -0.07
CA SER A 90 8.11 6.92 0.19
C SER A 90 7.31 5.92 1.02
N GLN A 91 6.43 6.42 1.89
CA GLN A 91 5.60 5.60 2.77
C GLN A 91 4.56 4.80 1.98
N TYR A 92 4.06 5.32 0.86
CA TYR A 92 3.09 4.58 0.02
C TYR A 92 3.80 3.47 -0.75
N VAL A 93 4.95 3.79 -1.36
CA VAL A 93 5.78 2.80 -2.08
C VAL A 93 6.20 1.68 -1.14
N SER A 94 6.71 2.02 0.05
CA SER A 94 7.15 1.05 1.05
C SER A 94 5.99 0.18 1.55
N SER A 95 4.80 0.78 1.70
CA SER A 95 3.59 0.05 2.12
C SER A 95 3.16 -1.01 1.11
N ILE A 96 3.20 -0.66 -0.18
CA ILE A 96 2.90 -1.60 -1.26
C ILE A 96 3.99 -2.67 -1.35
N LEU A 97 5.28 -2.31 -1.26
CA LEU A 97 6.38 -3.27 -1.29
C LEU A 97 6.24 -4.37 -0.22
N ILE A 98 5.87 -4.00 1.01
CA ILE A 98 5.72 -4.96 2.11
C ILE A 98 4.51 -5.89 1.89
N CYS A 99 3.45 -5.42 1.22
CA CYS A 99 2.23 -6.20 0.99
C CYS A 99 2.25 -6.98 -0.32
N ALA A 100 3.07 -6.57 -1.29
CA ALA A 100 3.17 -7.17 -2.61
C ALA A 100 3.45 -8.70 -2.62
N PRO A 101 4.27 -9.27 -1.73
CA PRO A 101 4.49 -10.73 -1.70
C PRO A 101 3.27 -11.56 -1.28
N TYR A 102 2.21 -10.90 -0.81
CA TYR A 102 0.95 -11.52 -0.42
C TYR A 102 -0.15 -11.34 -1.49
N ALA A 103 0.21 -10.81 -2.66
CA ALA A 103 -0.69 -10.72 -3.78
C ALA A 103 -0.96 -12.09 -4.41
N ASP A 104 -2.05 -12.21 -5.16
CA ASP A 104 -2.43 -13.46 -5.85
C ASP A 104 -1.44 -13.83 -6.98
N GLU A 105 -0.79 -12.83 -7.58
CA GLU A 105 0.23 -12.97 -8.62
C GLU A 105 1.48 -12.13 -8.26
N PRO A 106 2.69 -12.51 -8.74
CA PRO A 106 3.89 -11.72 -8.57
C PRO A 106 3.71 -10.26 -9.03
N VAL A 107 4.28 -9.33 -8.27
CA VAL A 107 4.10 -7.89 -8.50
C VAL A 107 5.29 -7.30 -9.26
N THR A 108 5.02 -6.50 -10.28
CA THR A 108 5.99 -5.58 -10.89
C THR A 108 5.61 -4.16 -10.52
N LEU A 109 6.37 -3.55 -9.62
CA LEU A 109 6.18 -2.18 -9.17
C LEU A 109 7.05 -1.22 -9.99
N SER A 110 6.45 -0.30 -10.73
CA SER A 110 7.17 0.69 -11.54
C SER A 110 6.90 2.11 -11.06
N LEU A 111 7.96 2.91 -10.92
CA LEU A 111 7.87 4.32 -10.57
C LEU A 111 8.04 5.18 -11.82
N VAL A 112 6.94 5.79 -12.28
CA VAL A 112 6.88 6.59 -13.51
C VAL A 112 7.14 8.07 -13.25
N GLY A 113 7.57 8.82 -14.25
CA GLY A 113 7.79 10.27 -14.11
C GLY A 113 9.18 10.69 -13.63
N GLY A 114 10.17 9.82 -13.72
CA GLY A 114 11.59 10.14 -13.54
C GLY A 114 12.20 9.63 -12.23
N LYS A 115 13.24 10.32 -11.74
CA LYS A 115 14.00 9.88 -10.57
C LYS A 115 13.16 9.94 -9.29
N PRO A 116 12.95 8.83 -8.57
CA PRO A 116 12.15 8.81 -7.38
C PRO A 116 12.84 9.55 -6.24
N ILE A 117 12.10 10.45 -5.60
CA ILE A 117 12.56 11.19 -4.41
C ILE A 117 12.76 10.21 -3.22
N SER A 118 12.10 9.05 -3.31
CA SER A 118 11.99 8.03 -2.27
C SER A 118 13.05 6.91 -2.34
N GLN A 119 14.06 7.01 -3.22
CA GLN A 119 14.98 5.90 -3.52
C GLN A 119 15.63 5.26 -2.27
N LEU A 120 16.14 6.06 -1.33
CA LEU A 120 16.78 5.54 -0.12
C LEU A 120 15.81 4.75 0.78
N TYR A 121 14.55 5.16 0.83
CA TYR A 121 13.51 4.45 1.58
C TYR A 121 13.08 3.16 0.89
N ILE A 122 13.07 3.15 -0.45
CA ILE A 122 12.82 1.95 -1.24
C ILE A 122 13.95 0.93 -1.00
N ASP A 123 15.20 1.36 -1.10
CA ASP A 123 16.37 0.51 -0.87
C ASP A 123 16.38 -0.04 0.56
N MET A 124 16.04 0.78 1.55
CA MET A 124 15.91 0.35 2.95
C MET A 124 14.82 -0.71 3.10
N THR A 125 13.64 -0.50 2.50
CA THR A 125 12.51 -1.43 2.58
C THR A 125 12.86 -2.77 1.92
N ILE A 126 13.47 -2.75 0.74
CA ILE A 126 13.92 -3.96 0.03
C ILE A 126 14.96 -4.73 0.84
N ARG A 127 15.92 -4.04 1.46
CA ARG A 127 16.91 -4.69 2.35
C ARG A 127 16.24 -5.35 3.55
N MET A 128 15.23 -4.70 4.14
CA MET A 128 14.45 -5.30 5.22
C MET A 128 13.67 -6.52 4.73
N MET A 129 12.97 -6.44 3.60
CA MET A 129 12.28 -7.59 3.01
C MET A 129 13.23 -8.78 2.80
N SER A 130 14.45 -8.51 2.30
CA SER A 130 15.48 -9.53 2.14
C SER A 130 15.91 -10.16 3.46
N ALA A 131 15.99 -9.39 4.55
CA ALA A 131 16.28 -9.92 5.88
C ALA A 131 15.15 -10.80 6.43
N PHE A 132 13.92 -10.63 5.93
CA PHE A 132 12.75 -11.47 6.22
C PHE A 132 12.53 -12.58 5.18
N GLY A 133 13.50 -12.81 4.28
CA GLY A 133 13.47 -13.93 3.31
C GLY A 133 12.74 -13.64 2.00
N VAL A 134 12.32 -12.39 1.74
CA VAL A 134 11.69 -11.99 0.48
C VAL A 134 12.69 -11.21 -0.37
N HIS A 135 13.04 -11.74 -1.54
CA HIS A 135 14.06 -11.16 -2.42
C HIS A 135 13.44 -10.40 -3.59
N VAL A 136 13.50 -9.07 -3.53
CA VAL A 136 13.05 -8.18 -4.61
C VAL A 136 14.17 -8.03 -5.65
N THR A 137 13.82 -8.18 -6.93
CA THR A 137 14.76 -8.02 -8.05
C THR A 137 14.51 -6.70 -8.75
N LYS A 138 15.54 -5.85 -8.89
CA LYS A 138 15.44 -4.63 -9.71
C LYS A 138 15.50 -4.99 -11.19
N SER A 139 14.63 -4.40 -12.01
CA SER A 139 14.64 -4.59 -13.45
C SER A 139 15.96 -4.11 -14.07
N THR A 140 16.44 -4.84 -15.08
CA THR A 140 17.62 -4.48 -15.88
C THR A 140 17.25 -3.74 -17.17
N THR A 141 15.96 -3.73 -17.53
CA THR A 141 15.47 -3.15 -18.79
C THR A 141 14.60 -1.91 -18.57
N GLU A 142 13.97 -1.79 -17.39
CA GLU A 142 13.13 -0.65 -17.03
C GLU A 142 13.71 0.07 -15.80
N GLU A 143 13.91 1.39 -15.91
CA GLU A 143 14.35 2.19 -14.78
C GLU A 143 13.28 2.25 -13.69
N HIS A 144 13.72 2.23 -12.42
CA HIS A 144 12.86 2.33 -11.24
C HIS A 144 11.71 1.30 -11.19
N THR A 145 11.91 0.14 -11.84
CA THR A 145 11.01 -1.01 -11.80
C THR A 145 11.58 -2.12 -10.93
N TYR A 146 10.73 -2.73 -10.11
CA TYR A 146 11.07 -3.78 -9.15
C TYR A 146 10.12 -4.96 -9.31
N HIS A 147 10.66 -6.17 -9.32
CA HIS A 147 9.92 -7.43 -9.37
C HIS A 147 9.92 -8.06 -7.98
N ILE A 148 8.72 -8.28 -7.45
CA ILE A 148 8.45 -8.85 -6.13
C ILE A 148 7.82 -10.23 -6.36
N PRO A 149 8.39 -11.31 -5.78
CA PRO A 149 7.88 -12.67 -5.96
C PRO A 149 6.53 -12.87 -5.28
#